data_AF-A0A2D1KNQ5-F1
#
_entry.id   AF-A0A2D1KNQ5-F1
#
_cell.length_a   1.000
_cell.length_b   1.000
_cell.length_c   1.000
_cell.angle_alpha   90.00
_cell.angle_beta   90.00
_cell.angle_gamma   90.00
#
_symmetry.space_group_name_H-M   'P 1'
#
loop_
_entity.id
_entity.type
_entity.pdbx_description
1 polymer ?
#
loop_
_entity_poly.entity_id
_entity_poly.type
_entity_poly.pdbx_seq_one_letter_code
_entity_poly.pdbx_strand_id
1 'polypeptide(L)'
;MRDLVTERKFMNMIVWVVLLGLAFFGTLPIFILVYVFLAILMIMRTWLGRALRRVKITTSLVYLLIMVLQITFSSAVIFRQHIYLGAGFFSRVFGTLLVLAPLLAERMLIIRQDTDFYLPSIKEAATLSFSEFNAQKDAVIHSVQSLGKVKQALAVDKLMPLFTDLKRHSSMRYINDGSLTQSYFDSVAATMADPYIYIVISNTGSNASELISLFTQKQYNHASLSFDRDLQTIISYNGGENVYPPGLNPEMVAAFHQKSDASVLVYRLATTLAQKQQIAAKIKQINQTGSAYNIIGLVVKRSLRPNIMFCSQFVYQMLRLSGLAYFTKADGNVKPTDLVELDYYKKLDFCYEIKFN
;
A
#
# COMPACT_ATOMS: atom_id res chain seq x y z
N MET A 1 33.35 6.83 -22.63
CA MET A 1 32.11 6.36 -21.98
C MET A 1 31.06 7.45 -22.16
N ARG A 2 30.13 7.28 -23.11
CA ARG A 2 29.00 8.19 -23.24
C ARG A 2 28.15 8.07 -21.97
N ASP A 3 27.81 9.21 -21.40
CA ASP A 3 27.14 9.32 -20.10
C ASP A 3 25.75 8.65 -20.13
N LEU A 4 25.56 7.60 -19.32
CA LEU A 4 24.34 6.79 -19.23
C LEU A 4 23.09 7.63 -18.92
N VAL A 5 23.27 8.79 -18.28
CA VAL A 5 22.18 9.75 -18.01
C VAL A 5 21.72 10.43 -19.30
N THR A 6 22.66 10.75 -20.17
CA THR A 6 22.40 11.41 -21.46
C THR A 6 21.71 10.44 -22.43
N GLU A 7 22.12 9.18 -22.45
CA GLU A 7 21.47 8.13 -23.25
C GLU A 7 20.03 7.86 -22.79
N ARG A 8 19.78 7.83 -21.46
CA ARG A 8 18.42 7.64 -20.93
C ARG A 8 17.50 8.82 -21.23
N LYS A 9 18.01 10.06 -21.16
CA LYS A 9 17.25 11.26 -21.55
C LYS A 9 16.90 11.24 -23.03
N PHE A 10 17.85 10.84 -23.87
CA PHE A 10 17.65 10.70 -25.32
C PHE A 10 16.59 9.64 -25.66
N MET A 11 16.66 8.47 -25.04
CA MET A 11 15.66 7.40 -25.23
C MET A 11 14.26 7.82 -24.76
N ASN A 12 14.16 8.50 -23.62
CA ASN A 12 12.89 9.04 -23.14
C ASN A 12 12.31 10.09 -24.09
N MET A 13 13.16 10.96 -24.65
CA MET A 13 12.75 11.97 -25.64
C MET A 13 12.16 11.29 -26.89
N ILE A 14 12.80 10.24 -27.40
CA ILE A 14 12.30 9.48 -28.56
C ILE A 14 10.94 8.87 -28.25
N VAL A 15 10.74 8.26 -27.07
CA VAL A 15 9.46 7.67 -26.66
C VAL A 15 8.35 8.74 -26.64
N TRP A 16 8.62 9.92 -26.07
CA TRP A 16 7.64 11.01 -26.05
C TRP A 16 7.32 11.56 -27.44
N VAL A 17 8.31 11.64 -28.34
CA VAL A 17 8.09 12.04 -29.73
C VAL A 17 7.22 11.02 -30.47
N VAL A 18 7.46 9.72 -30.28
CA VAL A 18 6.64 8.66 -30.88
C VAL A 18 5.20 8.68 -30.35
N LEU A 19 5.03 8.88 -29.04
CA LEU A 19 3.70 9.00 -28.43
C LEU A 19 2.97 10.25 -28.92
N LEU A 20 3.65 11.40 -29.01
CA LEU A 20 3.07 12.60 -29.61
C LEU A 20 2.65 12.36 -31.05
N GLY A 21 3.52 11.73 -31.86
CA GLY A 21 3.18 11.34 -33.23
C GLY A 21 1.93 10.46 -33.30
N LEU A 22 1.79 9.48 -32.40
CA LEU A 22 0.62 8.62 -32.32
C LEU A 22 -0.66 9.37 -31.88
N ALA A 23 -0.55 10.34 -30.98
CA ALA A 23 -1.69 11.15 -30.53
C ALA A 23 -2.26 12.04 -31.63
N PHE A 24 -1.38 12.66 -32.45
CA PHE A 24 -1.78 13.59 -33.50
C PHE A 24 -2.15 12.86 -34.81
N PHE A 25 -1.37 11.85 -35.20
CA PHE A 25 -1.46 11.22 -36.52
C PHE A 25 -1.92 9.75 -36.48
N GLY A 26 -2.15 9.19 -35.29
CA GLY A 26 -2.56 7.80 -35.15
C GLY A 26 -3.94 7.54 -35.74
N THR A 27 -4.04 6.50 -36.55
CA THR A 27 -5.28 5.92 -37.05
C THR A 27 -5.62 4.64 -36.28
N LEU A 28 -6.87 4.19 -36.32
CA LEU A 28 -7.28 2.95 -35.64
C LEU A 28 -6.37 1.75 -35.99
N PRO A 29 -6.01 1.50 -37.27
CA PRO A 29 -5.07 0.45 -37.62
C PRO A 29 -3.68 0.62 -36.96
N ILE A 30 -3.16 1.85 -36.90
CA ILE A 30 -1.85 2.12 -36.28
C ILE A 30 -1.90 1.82 -34.78
N PHE A 31 -2.97 2.24 -34.08
CA PHE A 31 -3.15 1.93 -32.67
C PHE A 31 -3.22 0.42 -32.42
N ILE A 32 -3.99 -0.32 -33.23
CA ILE A 32 -4.10 -1.78 -33.12
C ILE A 32 -2.73 -2.44 -33.32
N LEU A 33 -1.97 -2.05 -34.36
CA LEU A 33 -0.64 -2.59 -34.63
C LEU A 33 0.32 -2.32 -33.45
N VAL A 34 0.29 -1.13 -32.87
CA VAL A 34 1.12 -0.78 -31.71
C VAL A 34 0.76 -1.63 -30.48
N TYR A 35 -0.53 -1.81 -30.19
CA TYR A 35 -0.97 -2.63 -29.06
C TYR A 35 -0.60 -4.11 -29.23
N VAL A 36 -0.82 -4.66 -30.43
CA VAL A 36 -0.45 -6.06 -30.75
C VAL A 36 1.06 -6.25 -30.66
N PHE A 37 1.84 -5.33 -31.25
CA PHE A 37 3.30 -5.37 -31.21
C PHE A 37 3.83 -5.36 -29.76
N LEU A 38 3.32 -4.45 -28.92
CA LEU A 38 3.72 -4.39 -27.52
C LEU A 38 3.28 -5.63 -26.74
N ALA A 39 2.07 -6.14 -26.96
CA ALA A 39 1.63 -7.37 -26.30
C ALA A 39 2.55 -8.55 -26.67
N ILE A 40 2.89 -8.72 -27.95
CA ILE A 40 3.83 -9.75 -28.41
C ILE A 40 5.21 -9.57 -27.78
N LEU A 41 5.75 -8.35 -27.78
CA LEU A 41 7.07 -8.06 -27.21
C LEU A 41 7.11 -8.39 -25.70
N MET A 42 6.06 -8.01 -24.95
CA MET A 42 5.97 -8.25 -23.51
C MET A 42 5.78 -9.73 -23.18
N ILE A 43 4.98 -10.45 -23.97
CA ILE A 43 4.86 -11.90 -23.89
C ILE A 43 6.22 -12.54 -24.20
N MET A 44 6.84 -12.23 -25.33
CA MET A 44 8.15 -12.77 -25.72
C MET A 44 9.20 -12.55 -24.61
N ARG A 45 9.27 -11.34 -24.06
CA ARG A 45 10.15 -11.01 -22.93
C ARG A 45 9.86 -11.85 -21.68
N THR A 46 8.59 -12.05 -21.36
CA THR A 46 8.16 -12.90 -20.23
C THR A 46 8.60 -14.36 -20.43
N TRP A 47 8.53 -14.86 -21.66
CA TRP A 47 8.92 -16.22 -22.00
C TRP A 47 10.44 -16.43 -22.07
N LEU A 48 11.19 -15.40 -22.47
CA LEU A 48 12.66 -15.32 -22.37
C LEU A 48 13.17 -15.20 -20.91
N GLY A 49 12.32 -14.72 -19.99
CA GLY A 49 12.64 -14.61 -18.57
C GLY A 49 12.74 -15.95 -17.83
N ARG A 50 13.29 -15.92 -16.61
CA ARG A 50 13.50 -17.11 -15.76
C ARG A 50 12.29 -17.50 -14.87
N ALA A 51 11.15 -16.84 -15.03
CA ALA A 51 9.96 -17.07 -14.19
C ALA A 51 9.35 -18.48 -14.34
N LEU A 52 8.61 -18.93 -13.32
CA LEU A 52 7.87 -20.20 -13.33
C LEU A 52 6.82 -20.24 -14.46
N ARG A 53 6.60 -21.42 -15.06
CA ARG A 53 5.69 -21.60 -16.21
C ARG A 53 4.25 -21.09 -15.94
N ARG A 54 3.72 -21.30 -14.73
CA ARG A 54 2.41 -20.75 -14.33
C ARG A 54 2.38 -19.23 -14.37
N VAL A 55 3.43 -18.59 -13.86
CA VAL A 55 3.54 -17.13 -13.85
C VAL A 55 3.70 -16.59 -15.27
N LYS A 56 4.47 -17.27 -16.13
CA LYS A 56 4.56 -16.92 -17.56
C LYS A 56 3.20 -16.94 -18.25
N ILE A 57 2.40 -17.98 -17.99
CA ILE A 57 1.05 -18.11 -18.55
C ILE A 57 0.13 -16.99 -18.01
N THR A 58 0.07 -16.79 -16.68
CA THR A 58 -0.79 -15.77 -16.08
C THR A 58 -0.42 -14.36 -16.55
N THR A 59 0.87 -14.02 -16.59
CA THR A 59 1.36 -12.73 -17.07
C THR A 59 1.07 -12.54 -18.56
N SER A 60 1.19 -13.60 -19.37
CA SER A 60 0.82 -13.55 -20.80
C SER A 60 -0.68 -13.30 -20.99
N LEU A 61 -1.54 -13.96 -20.18
CA LEU A 61 -2.99 -13.73 -20.20
C LEU A 61 -3.36 -12.30 -19.81
N VAL A 62 -2.65 -11.70 -18.85
CA VAL A 62 -2.84 -10.30 -18.47
C VAL A 62 -2.48 -9.36 -19.63
N TYR A 63 -1.39 -9.59 -20.35
CA TYR A 63 -1.05 -8.78 -21.52
C TYR A 63 -2.06 -8.92 -22.65
N LEU A 64 -2.58 -10.13 -22.90
CA LEU A 64 -3.65 -10.35 -23.87
C LEU A 64 -4.94 -9.62 -23.46
N LEU A 65 -5.32 -9.65 -22.18
CA LEU A 65 -6.49 -8.93 -21.67
C LEU A 65 -6.33 -7.41 -21.84
N ILE A 66 -5.16 -6.87 -21.50
CA ILE A 66 -4.86 -5.44 -21.69
C ILE A 66 -4.96 -5.06 -23.16
N MET A 67 -4.40 -5.87 -24.07
CA MET A 67 -4.48 -5.64 -25.51
C MET A 67 -5.93 -5.62 -26.01
N VAL A 68 -6.77 -6.57 -25.58
CA VAL A 68 -8.20 -6.60 -25.97
C VAL A 68 -8.94 -5.35 -25.46
N LEU A 69 -8.69 -4.94 -24.21
CA LEU A 69 -9.28 -3.73 -23.65
C LEU A 69 -8.81 -2.46 -24.39
N GLN A 70 -7.53 -2.38 -24.75
CA GLN A 70 -6.96 -1.29 -25.55
C GLN A 70 -7.61 -1.19 -26.93
N ILE A 71 -7.75 -2.30 -27.65
CA ILE A 71 -8.38 -2.34 -28.97
C ILE A 71 -9.86 -1.94 -28.86
N THR A 72 -10.57 -2.48 -27.87
CA THR A 72 -12.00 -2.18 -27.63
C THR A 72 -12.21 -0.72 -27.27
N PHE A 73 -11.34 -0.14 -26.43
CA PHE A 73 -11.39 1.27 -26.08
C PHE A 73 -11.12 2.16 -27.30
N SER A 74 -10.12 1.83 -28.11
CA SER A 74 -9.79 2.61 -29.30
C SER A 74 -10.91 2.60 -30.34
N SER A 75 -11.57 1.46 -30.55
CA SER A 75 -12.70 1.37 -31.49
C SER A 75 -13.96 2.02 -30.94
N ALA A 76 -14.28 1.85 -29.65
CA ALA A 76 -15.52 2.32 -29.05
C ALA A 76 -15.49 3.80 -28.63
N VAL A 77 -14.31 4.32 -28.27
CA VAL A 77 -14.16 5.66 -27.68
C VAL A 77 -13.34 6.58 -28.57
N ILE A 78 -12.16 6.18 -29.04
CA ILE A 78 -11.24 7.11 -29.73
C ILE A 78 -11.69 7.41 -31.16
N PHE A 79 -11.99 6.36 -31.93
CA PHE A 79 -12.30 6.47 -33.35
C PHE A 79 -13.81 6.42 -33.64
N ARG A 80 -14.65 6.56 -32.61
CA ARG A 80 -16.09 6.80 -32.77
C ARG A 80 -16.34 8.25 -33.20
N GLN A 81 -17.45 8.51 -33.90
CA GLN A 81 -17.86 9.88 -34.22
C GLN A 81 -18.09 10.68 -32.93
N HIS A 82 -17.25 11.70 -32.70
CA HIS A 82 -17.37 12.60 -31.56
C HIS A 82 -18.20 13.83 -31.96
N ILE A 83 -19.24 14.13 -31.17
CA ILE A 83 -20.07 15.32 -31.36
C ILE A 83 -19.28 16.60 -31.02
N TYR A 84 -18.31 16.51 -30.10
CA TYR A 84 -17.46 17.61 -29.67
C TYR A 84 -16.01 17.38 -30.10
N LEU A 85 -15.43 18.32 -30.85
CA LEU A 85 -14.03 18.29 -31.30
C LEU A 85 -13.02 18.07 -30.16
N GLY A 86 -13.26 18.68 -28.99
CA GLY A 86 -12.41 18.52 -27.81
C GLY A 86 -12.40 17.09 -27.25
N ALA A 87 -13.55 16.41 -27.25
CA ALA A 87 -13.65 15.03 -26.75
C ALA A 87 -12.86 14.04 -27.63
N GLY A 88 -12.81 14.27 -28.94
CA GLY A 88 -11.98 13.50 -29.86
C GLY A 88 -10.48 13.68 -29.61
N PHE A 89 -10.05 14.90 -29.29
CA PHE A 89 -8.64 15.15 -28.95
C PHE A 89 -8.24 14.50 -27.61
N PHE A 90 -9.03 14.69 -26.55
CA PHE A 90 -8.72 14.12 -25.23
C PHE A 90 -8.75 12.58 -25.23
N SER A 91 -9.68 11.96 -25.97
CA SER A 91 -9.74 10.50 -26.09
C SER A 91 -8.52 9.93 -26.83
N ARG A 92 -8.02 10.61 -27.86
CA ARG A 92 -6.75 10.23 -28.53
C ARG A 92 -5.55 10.33 -27.61
N VAL A 93 -5.42 11.43 -26.86
CA VAL A 93 -4.34 11.58 -25.87
C VAL A 93 -4.40 10.47 -24.82
N PHE A 94 -5.58 10.16 -24.31
CA PHE A 94 -5.76 9.07 -23.35
C PHE A 94 -5.42 7.70 -23.94
N GLY A 95 -5.84 7.41 -25.17
CA GLY A 95 -5.49 6.17 -25.88
C GLY A 95 -4.00 6.00 -26.16
N THR A 96 -3.31 7.10 -26.46
CA THR A 96 -1.85 7.13 -26.61
C THR A 96 -1.17 6.83 -25.28
N LEU A 97 -1.65 7.39 -24.16
CA LEU A 97 -1.11 7.05 -22.84
C LEU A 97 -1.40 5.58 -22.47
N LEU A 98 -2.54 5.05 -22.91
CA LEU A 98 -2.93 3.67 -22.67
C LEU A 98 -1.95 2.66 -23.31
N VAL A 99 -1.17 3.06 -24.34
CA VAL A 99 -0.08 2.26 -24.93
C VAL A 99 0.92 1.78 -23.87
N LEU A 100 1.11 2.56 -22.79
CA LEU A 100 2.06 2.25 -21.72
C LEU A 100 1.52 1.23 -20.71
N ALA A 101 0.25 0.83 -20.79
CA ALA A 101 -0.38 -0.06 -19.80
C ALA A 101 0.33 -1.42 -19.62
N PRO A 102 0.79 -2.13 -20.68
CA PRO A 102 1.53 -3.39 -20.52
C PRO A 102 2.85 -3.22 -19.75
N LEU A 103 3.54 -2.08 -19.95
CA LEU A 103 4.79 -1.76 -19.23
C LEU A 103 4.54 -1.48 -17.74
N LEU A 104 3.42 -0.82 -17.43
CA LEU A 104 3.00 -0.59 -16.05
C LEU A 104 2.59 -1.90 -15.37
N ALA A 105 1.87 -2.77 -16.08
CA ALA A 105 1.49 -4.10 -15.60
C ALA A 105 2.71 -4.97 -15.31
N GLU A 106 3.72 -4.96 -16.19
CA GLU A 106 4.99 -5.64 -15.94
C GLU A 106 5.66 -5.17 -14.65
N ARG A 107 5.75 -3.85 -14.44
CA ARG A 107 6.35 -3.30 -13.23
C ARG A 107 5.63 -3.75 -11.97
N MET A 108 4.31 -3.90 -12.02
CA MET A 108 3.52 -4.39 -10.89
C MET A 108 3.68 -5.91 -10.67
N LEU A 109 3.83 -6.69 -11.75
CA LEU A 109 3.95 -8.15 -11.68
C LEU A 109 5.36 -8.62 -11.28
N ILE A 110 6.43 -7.93 -11.71
CA ILE A 110 7.82 -8.27 -11.37
C ILE A 110 8.13 -7.97 -9.89
N ILE A 111 7.55 -6.91 -9.31
CA ILE A 111 7.72 -6.58 -7.88
C ILE A 111 7.18 -7.70 -6.95
N ARG A 112 6.36 -8.63 -7.47
CA ARG A 112 5.87 -9.81 -6.75
C ARG A 112 6.74 -11.07 -6.90
N GLN A 113 7.76 -11.06 -7.76
CA GLN A 113 8.52 -12.28 -8.10
C GLN A 113 9.76 -12.54 -7.22
N ASP A 114 10.20 -11.60 -6.38
CA ASP A 114 11.34 -11.79 -5.45
C ASP A 114 10.95 -12.50 -4.13
N THR A 115 9.92 -13.33 -4.14
CA THR A 115 9.62 -14.26 -3.03
C THR A 115 9.70 -15.68 -3.57
N ASP A 116 10.90 -16.26 -3.50
CA ASP A 116 11.16 -17.67 -3.80
C ASP A 116 10.27 -18.56 -2.93
N PHE A 117 9.25 -19.16 -3.55
CA PHE A 117 8.53 -20.30 -2.96
C PHE A 117 8.83 -21.53 -3.81
N TYR A 118 9.75 -22.35 -3.32
CA TYR A 118 10.07 -23.65 -3.91
C TYR A 118 8.86 -24.59 -3.76
N LEU A 119 8.34 -25.08 -4.88
CA LEU A 119 7.46 -26.26 -4.92
C LEU A 119 8.30 -27.44 -5.41
N PRO A 120 8.36 -28.57 -4.66
CA PRO A 120 9.10 -29.74 -5.08
C PRO A 120 8.50 -30.34 -6.37
N SER A 121 9.35 -31.01 -7.15
CA SER A 121 8.99 -31.52 -8.47
C SER A 121 8.06 -32.74 -8.36
N ILE A 122 7.20 -32.94 -9.36
CA ILE A 122 6.15 -33.99 -9.38
C ILE A 122 6.71 -35.43 -9.23
N LYS A 123 8.04 -35.63 -9.37
CA LYS A 123 8.68 -36.93 -9.07
C LYS A 123 8.88 -37.22 -7.58
N GLU A 124 8.89 -36.20 -6.72
CA GLU A 124 8.96 -36.34 -5.24
C GLU A 124 7.57 -36.42 -4.60
N ALA A 125 6.52 -35.94 -5.30
CA ALA A 125 5.14 -36.01 -4.82
C ALA A 125 4.54 -37.43 -4.84
N ALA A 126 5.18 -38.37 -5.54
CA ALA A 126 4.74 -39.77 -5.59
C ALA A 126 5.29 -40.61 -4.43
N THR A 127 6.24 -40.09 -3.65
CA THR A 127 6.87 -40.82 -2.53
C THR A 127 6.32 -40.44 -1.15
N LEU A 128 5.40 -39.48 -1.07
CA LEU A 128 4.90 -38.98 0.21
C LEU A 128 3.66 -39.76 0.65
N SER A 129 3.83 -40.49 1.75
CA SER A 129 2.83 -41.37 2.33
C SER A 129 1.59 -40.60 2.84
N PHE A 130 0.45 -41.31 2.88
CA PHE A 130 -0.89 -40.86 3.26
C PHE A 130 -0.98 -40.03 4.57
N SER A 131 0.04 -40.07 5.44
CA SER A 131 0.13 -39.27 6.65
C SER A 131 0.35 -37.76 6.41
N GLU A 132 0.98 -37.37 5.29
CA GLU A 132 1.21 -35.95 4.98
C GLU A 132 0.00 -35.26 4.33
N PHE A 133 -0.86 -36.02 3.66
CA PHE A 133 -2.11 -35.50 3.11
C PHE A 133 -3.06 -34.99 4.22
N ASN A 134 -3.08 -35.67 5.37
CA ASN A 134 -3.83 -35.20 6.55
C ASN A 134 -3.20 -33.95 7.18
N ALA A 135 -1.88 -33.77 7.12
CA ALA A 135 -1.20 -32.57 7.62
C ALA A 135 -1.46 -31.32 6.75
N GLN A 136 -1.84 -31.48 5.49
CA GLN A 136 -2.21 -30.37 4.58
C GLN A 136 -3.71 -30.05 4.53
N LYS A 137 -4.56 -30.87 5.16
CA LYS A 137 -6.01 -30.65 5.20
C LYS A 137 -6.35 -29.29 5.82
N ASP A 138 -5.62 -28.90 6.87
CA ASP A 138 -5.82 -27.63 7.56
C ASP A 138 -5.41 -26.41 6.71
N ALA A 139 -4.37 -26.54 5.88
CA ALA A 139 -3.94 -25.50 4.95
C ALA A 139 -4.96 -25.27 3.82
N VAL A 140 -5.60 -26.35 3.34
CA VAL A 140 -6.67 -26.29 2.35
C VAL A 140 -7.94 -25.69 2.96
N ILE A 141 -8.31 -26.08 4.19
CA ILE A 141 -9.45 -25.50 4.92
C ILE A 141 -9.24 -24.01 5.16
N HIS A 142 -8.03 -23.60 5.56
CA HIS A 142 -7.70 -22.18 5.75
C HIS A 142 -7.78 -21.38 4.44
N SER A 143 -7.35 -21.98 3.32
CA SER A 143 -7.46 -21.36 1.99
C SER A 143 -8.93 -21.19 1.56
N VAL A 144 -9.78 -22.20 1.79
CA VAL A 144 -11.23 -22.12 1.50
C VAL A 144 -11.93 -21.11 2.41
N GLN A 145 -11.59 -21.05 3.69
CA GLN A 145 -12.09 -20.04 4.62
C GLN A 145 -11.66 -18.63 4.23
N SER A 146 -10.41 -18.45 3.75
CA SER A 146 -9.95 -17.15 3.25
C SER A 146 -10.71 -16.69 1.99
N LEU A 147 -11.09 -17.61 1.10
CA LEU A 147 -11.97 -17.34 -0.04
C LEU A 147 -13.39 -16.95 0.40
N GLY A 148 -13.91 -17.59 1.45
CA GLY A 148 -15.18 -17.20 2.08
C GLY A 148 -15.15 -15.78 2.64
N LYS A 149 -14.07 -15.41 3.33
CA LYS A 149 -13.84 -14.04 3.83
C LYS A 149 -13.75 -13.02 2.69
N VAL A 150 -13.09 -13.35 1.58
CA VAL A 150 -13.02 -12.49 0.38
C VAL A 150 -14.40 -12.26 -0.23
N LYS A 151 -15.22 -13.32 -0.38
CA LYS A 151 -16.58 -13.21 -0.92
C LYS A 151 -17.47 -12.34 -0.03
N GLN A 152 -17.32 -12.46 1.29
CA GLN A 152 -18.09 -11.70 2.26
C GLN A 152 -17.65 -10.23 2.34
N ALA A 153 -16.35 -9.94 2.22
CA ALA A 153 -15.83 -8.57 2.18
C ALA A 153 -16.17 -7.80 0.88
N LEU A 154 -16.47 -8.52 -0.21
CA LEU A 154 -16.88 -7.97 -1.51
C LEU A 154 -18.41 -7.88 -1.68
N ALA A 155 -19.18 -8.18 -0.63
CA ALA A 155 -20.64 -8.06 -0.67
C ALA A 155 -21.07 -6.59 -0.79
N VAL A 156 -22.13 -6.33 -1.58
CA VAL A 156 -22.55 -4.98 -1.99
C VAL A 156 -22.91 -4.07 -0.80
N ASP A 157 -23.49 -4.66 0.24
CA ASP A 157 -23.83 -4.06 1.52
C ASP A 157 -22.59 -3.61 2.32
N LYS A 158 -21.47 -4.32 2.21
CA LYS A 158 -20.17 -3.92 2.80
C LYS A 158 -19.37 -2.95 1.92
N LEU A 159 -19.58 -2.95 0.61
CA LEU A 159 -18.88 -2.07 -0.32
C LEU A 159 -19.35 -0.61 -0.25
N MET A 160 -20.63 -0.36 0.01
CA MET A 160 -21.17 1.01 0.07
C MET A 160 -20.50 1.88 1.15
N PRO A 161 -20.35 1.42 2.40
CA PRO A 161 -19.56 2.13 3.41
C PRO A 161 -18.12 2.38 2.96
N LEU A 162 -17.47 1.40 2.31
CA LEU A 162 -16.10 1.53 1.81
C LEU A 162 -15.94 2.57 0.70
N PHE A 163 -16.89 2.66 -0.23
CA PHE A 163 -16.88 3.69 -1.28
C PHE A 163 -17.09 5.09 -0.70
N THR A 164 -17.94 5.20 0.31
CA THR A 164 -18.21 6.46 1.01
C THR A 164 -16.99 6.93 1.78
N ASP A 165 -16.30 5.98 2.43
CA ASP A 165 -15.04 6.22 3.12
C ASP A 165 -13.95 6.67 2.14
N LEU A 166 -13.77 5.97 1.01
CA LEU A 166 -12.78 6.30 -0.02
C LEU A 166 -12.86 7.74 -0.52
N LYS A 167 -14.08 8.32 -0.62
CA LYS A 167 -14.29 9.72 -1.05
C LYS A 167 -13.73 10.75 -0.06
N ARG A 168 -13.54 10.39 1.21
CA ARG A 168 -12.95 11.25 2.24
C ARG A 168 -11.43 11.30 2.15
N HIS A 169 -10.80 10.41 1.38
CA HIS A 169 -9.35 10.33 1.27
C HIS A 169 -8.80 11.16 0.11
N SER A 170 -7.59 11.68 0.31
CA SER A 170 -6.84 12.43 -0.69
C SER A 170 -5.43 11.89 -0.78
N SER A 171 -4.94 11.66 -2.00
CA SER A 171 -3.56 11.26 -2.26
C SER A 171 -2.69 12.36 -2.86
N MET A 172 -3.28 13.55 -3.08
CA MET A 172 -2.64 14.68 -3.77
C MET A 172 -2.54 15.93 -2.91
N ARG A 173 -3.47 16.10 -1.96
CA ARG A 173 -3.58 17.28 -1.10
C ARG A 173 -3.64 16.84 0.37
N TYR A 174 -3.14 17.68 1.26
CA TYR A 174 -3.42 17.55 2.68
C TYR A 174 -4.87 17.95 2.93
N ILE A 175 -5.54 17.15 3.77
CA ILE A 175 -6.96 17.29 4.09
C ILE A 175 -7.22 17.28 5.59
N ASN A 176 -6.20 16.98 6.39
CA ASN A 176 -6.23 16.97 7.84
C ASN A 176 -5.13 17.90 8.36
N ASP A 177 -5.52 19.01 8.95
CA ASP A 177 -4.68 19.95 9.68
C ASP A 177 -5.39 20.38 10.97
N GLY A 178 -4.61 20.65 12.02
CA GLY A 178 -5.15 21.10 13.30
C GLY A 178 -5.97 20.08 14.08
N SER A 179 -5.92 18.78 13.76
CA SER A 179 -6.62 17.72 14.50
C SER A 179 -6.11 17.56 15.93
N LEU A 180 -4.82 17.85 16.18
CA LEU A 180 -4.24 17.86 17.51
C LEU A 180 -4.39 19.25 18.13
N THR A 181 -5.13 19.32 19.23
CA THR A 181 -5.36 20.56 19.99
C THR A 181 -4.14 20.95 20.82
N GLN A 182 -4.11 22.19 21.31
CA GLN A 182 -3.06 22.61 22.24
C GLN A 182 -3.05 21.74 23.51
N SER A 183 -4.22 21.35 24.03
CA SER A 183 -4.33 20.45 25.19
C SER A 183 -3.64 19.09 24.97
N TYR A 184 -3.68 18.54 23.75
CA TYR A 184 -2.92 17.33 23.43
C TYR A 184 -1.41 17.55 23.57
N PHE A 185 -0.90 18.68 23.09
CA PHE A 185 0.53 19.01 23.22
C PHE A 185 0.93 19.31 24.67
N ASP A 186 0.02 19.85 25.48
CA ASP A 186 0.25 20.05 26.91
C ASP A 186 0.34 18.70 27.63
N SER A 187 -0.53 17.73 27.30
CA SER A 187 -0.42 16.34 27.77
C SER A 187 0.90 15.69 27.35
N VAL A 188 1.32 15.87 26.10
CA VAL A 188 2.63 15.36 25.63
C VAL A 188 3.78 16.01 26.41
N ALA A 189 3.74 17.31 26.67
CA ALA A 189 4.77 18.01 27.44
C ALA A 189 4.87 17.48 28.89
N ALA A 190 3.73 17.13 29.52
CA ALA A 190 3.71 16.56 30.86
C ALA A 190 4.41 15.18 30.96
N THR A 191 4.56 14.47 29.84
CA THR A 191 5.14 13.11 29.80
C THR A 191 6.64 13.09 29.49
N MET A 192 7.28 14.26 29.35
CA MET A 192 8.68 14.37 28.92
C MET A 192 9.69 13.74 29.89
N ALA A 193 9.33 13.59 31.16
CA ALA A 193 10.15 12.92 32.16
C ALA A 193 10.18 11.39 32.00
N ASP A 194 9.17 10.79 31.34
CA ASP A 194 9.17 9.35 31.04
C ASP A 194 10.30 9.05 30.03
N PRO A 195 11.27 8.17 30.38
CA PRO A 195 12.41 7.83 29.53
C PRO A 195 12.05 6.86 28.40
N TYR A 196 10.76 6.64 28.13
CA TYR A 196 10.26 5.78 27.08
C TYR A 196 9.36 6.51 26.09
N ILE A 197 9.31 5.96 24.88
CA ILE A 197 8.25 6.17 23.89
C ILE A 197 7.57 4.81 23.67
N TYR A 198 6.27 4.82 23.42
CA TYR A 198 5.47 3.61 23.34
C TYR A 198 5.01 3.36 21.90
N ILE A 199 5.21 2.13 21.45
CA ILE A 199 4.74 1.63 20.15
C ILE A 199 3.54 0.74 20.42
N VAL A 200 2.42 1.05 19.79
CA VAL A 200 1.16 0.35 19.99
C VAL A 200 0.82 -0.38 18.70
N ILE A 201 0.60 -1.69 18.79
CA ILE A 201 0.21 -2.53 17.66
C ILE A 201 -1.17 -3.08 17.95
N SER A 202 -2.13 -2.83 17.06
CA SER A 202 -3.53 -3.20 17.28
C SER A 202 -4.15 -3.92 16.09
N ASN A 203 -5.13 -4.77 16.41
CA ASN A 203 -6.04 -5.36 15.44
C ASN A 203 -7.39 -4.65 15.56
N THR A 204 -7.57 -3.57 14.79
CA THR A 204 -8.66 -2.61 15.04
C THR A 204 -9.94 -2.92 14.28
N GLY A 205 -9.97 -3.95 13.43
CA GLY A 205 -11.18 -4.41 12.75
C GLY A 205 -11.91 -3.41 11.84
N SER A 206 -11.46 -2.14 11.71
CA SER A 206 -12.14 -1.07 10.97
C SER A 206 -12.38 -1.42 9.49
N ASN A 207 -13.33 -0.75 8.84
CA ASN A 207 -13.65 -1.00 7.41
C ASN A 207 -12.42 -0.80 6.49
N ALA A 208 -11.60 0.22 6.73
CA ALA A 208 -10.33 0.41 6.04
C ALA A 208 -9.33 -0.72 6.36
N SER A 209 -9.34 -1.22 7.60
CA SER A 209 -8.55 -2.38 8.04
C SER A 209 -9.01 -3.69 7.39
N GLU A 210 -10.29 -3.85 7.01
CA GLU A 210 -10.80 -5.04 6.31
C GLU A 210 -10.20 -5.11 4.88
N LEU A 211 -10.18 -3.99 4.15
CA LEU A 211 -9.45 -3.91 2.86
C LEU A 211 -7.95 -4.13 3.03
N ILE A 212 -7.31 -3.53 4.02
CA ILE A 212 -5.86 -3.70 4.27
C ILE A 212 -5.54 -5.15 4.66
N SER A 213 -6.37 -5.80 5.48
CA SER A 213 -6.18 -7.19 5.92
C SER A 213 -6.21 -8.20 4.77
N LEU A 214 -7.01 -7.93 3.73
CA LEU A 214 -7.04 -8.72 2.50
C LEU A 214 -5.71 -8.65 1.72
N PHE A 215 -4.97 -7.53 1.85
CA PHE A 215 -3.68 -7.34 1.19
C PHE A 215 -2.47 -7.69 2.08
N THR A 216 -2.59 -7.63 3.41
CA THR A 216 -1.48 -7.87 4.34
C THR A 216 -1.46 -9.26 4.95
N GLN A 217 -2.56 -10.01 4.92
CA GLN A 217 -2.72 -11.36 5.49
C GLN A 217 -2.22 -11.51 6.95
N LYS A 218 -2.19 -10.42 7.73
CA LYS A 218 -1.75 -10.46 9.14
C LYS A 218 -2.85 -9.94 10.08
N GLN A 219 -2.93 -10.55 11.25
CA GLN A 219 -3.92 -10.29 12.30
C GLN A 219 -3.77 -8.87 12.91
N TYR A 220 -2.55 -8.34 13.01
CA TYR A 220 -2.28 -6.97 13.45
C TYR A 220 -2.10 -6.04 12.25
N ASN A 221 -2.97 -5.06 12.11
CA ASN A 221 -3.10 -4.24 10.90
C ASN A 221 -2.96 -2.73 11.14
N HIS A 222 -2.76 -2.31 12.38
CA HIS A 222 -2.59 -0.90 12.74
C HIS A 222 -1.42 -0.68 13.70
N ALA A 223 -0.81 0.50 13.61
CA ALA A 223 0.32 0.90 14.44
C ALA A 223 0.17 2.37 14.87
N SER A 224 0.40 2.63 16.15
CA SER A 224 0.33 3.96 16.76
C SER A 224 1.57 4.25 17.60
N LEU A 225 1.75 5.52 17.93
CA LEU A 225 2.79 6.00 18.83
C LEU A 225 2.13 6.62 20.06
N SER A 226 2.76 6.54 21.23
CA SER A 226 2.34 7.28 22.42
C SER A 226 3.56 7.76 23.23
N PHE A 227 3.41 8.89 23.92
CA PHE A 227 4.45 9.46 24.79
C PHE A 227 4.35 9.01 26.25
N ASP A 228 3.28 8.31 26.60
CA ASP A 228 3.03 7.80 27.95
C ASP A 228 2.57 6.34 27.94
N ARG A 229 2.79 5.67 29.07
CA ARG A 229 2.44 4.27 29.24
C ARG A 229 0.93 4.04 29.22
N ASP A 230 0.12 5.01 29.64
CA ASP A 230 -1.32 4.88 29.83
C ASP A 230 -2.12 5.23 28.57
N LEU A 231 -1.42 5.44 27.45
CA LEU A 231 -1.94 5.73 26.12
C LEU A 231 -2.82 7.00 26.06
N GLN A 232 -2.64 7.96 26.97
CA GLN A 232 -3.39 9.22 26.94
C GLN A 232 -2.96 10.12 25.78
N THR A 233 -1.72 9.97 25.33
CA THR A 233 -1.13 10.71 24.20
C THR A 233 -0.98 9.84 22.95
N ILE A 234 -1.81 8.79 22.82
CA ILE A 234 -1.77 7.91 21.65
C ILE A 234 -2.17 8.65 20.37
N ILE A 235 -1.41 8.41 19.31
CA ILE A 235 -1.54 9.09 18.02
C ILE A 235 -1.16 8.17 16.86
N SER A 236 -1.87 8.29 15.74
CA SER A 236 -1.48 7.64 14.50
C SER A 236 -1.96 8.37 13.25
N TYR A 237 -1.54 7.84 12.10
CA TYR A 237 -2.21 8.09 10.83
C TYR A 237 -3.37 7.10 10.68
N ASN A 238 -4.61 7.58 10.64
CA ASN A 238 -5.80 6.74 10.54
C ASN A 238 -6.88 7.33 9.60
N GLY A 239 -8.01 6.63 9.45
CA GLY A 239 -9.15 7.03 8.62
C GLY A 239 -10.01 8.17 9.19
N GLY A 240 -9.73 8.64 10.42
CA GLY A 240 -10.44 9.76 11.03
C GLY A 240 -11.88 9.45 11.46
N GLU A 241 -12.12 8.27 12.04
CA GLU A 241 -13.38 7.79 12.67
C GLU A 241 -14.57 8.78 12.66
N ASN A 242 -15.22 8.97 11.51
CA ASN A 242 -16.38 9.86 11.25
C ASN A 242 -16.33 11.34 11.70
N VAL A 243 -15.44 11.73 12.61
CA VAL A 243 -15.35 13.08 13.20
C VAL A 243 -14.19 13.87 12.60
N TYR A 244 -13.12 13.19 12.16
CA TYR A 244 -11.91 13.83 11.66
C TYR A 244 -11.62 13.49 10.20
N PRO A 245 -10.94 14.34 9.43
CA PRO A 245 -10.45 13.94 8.11
C PRO A 245 -9.37 12.85 8.23
N PRO A 246 -9.23 11.95 7.24
CA PRO A 246 -8.17 10.95 7.25
C PRO A 246 -6.78 11.57 7.26
N GLY A 247 -5.90 11.14 8.16
CA GLY A 247 -4.58 11.75 8.37
C GLY A 247 -4.06 11.50 9.78
N LEU A 248 -3.25 12.42 10.28
CA LEU A 248 -2.74 12.40 11.65
C LEU A 248 -3.86 12.75 12.63
N ASN A 249 -4.18 11.86 13.56
CA ASN A 249 -5.25 12.07 14.55
C ASN A 249 -4.86 11.47 15.91
N PRO A 250 -5.34 12.05 17.03
CA PRO A 250 -5.29 11.37 18.31
C PRO A 250 -6.18 10.13 18.26
N GLU A 251 -5.88 9.13 19.07
CA GLU A 251 -6.70 7.92 19.18
C GLU A 251 -7.26 7.76 20.59
N MET A 252 -8.36 7.01 20.69
CA MET A 252 -8.89 6.56 21.96
C MET A 252 -8.78 5.04 22.00
N VAL A 253 -8.24 4.50 23.08
CA VAL A 253 -8.12 3.04 23.25
C VAL A 253 -9.49 2.36 23.10
N ALA A 254 -10.55 2.99 23.60
CA ALA A 254 -11.93 2.51 23.47
C ALA A 254 -12.38 2.35 22.00
N ALA A 255 -11.83 3.15 21.08
CA ALA A 255 -12.19 3.08 19.66
C ALA A 255 -11.63 1.83 18.95
N PHE A 256 -10.68 1.12 19.58
CA PHE A 256 -10.19 -0.16 19.07
C PHE A 256 -11.14 -1.33 19.36
N HIS A 257 -12.15 -1.15 20.22
CA HIS A 257 -13.18 -2.14 20.56
C HIS A 257 -14.26 -2.26 19.46
N GLN A 258 -13.86 -2.50 18.21
CA GLN A 258 -14.82 -2.64 17.09
C GLN A 258 -15.15 -4.10 16.77
N LYS A 259 -14.43 -5.06 17.35
CA LYS A 259 -14.65 -6.51 17.21
C LYS A 259 -14.39 -7.24 18.53
N SER A 260 -15.06 -8.38 18.70
CA SER A 260 -14.92 -9.25 19.88
C SER A 260 -13.55 -9.93 20.01
N ASP A 261 -12.71 -9.88 18.97
CA ASP A 261 -11.34 -10.41 18.95
C ASP A 261 -10.27 -9.30 18.85
N ALA A 262 -10.65 -8.05 19.12
CA ALA A 262 -9.72 -6.94 19.12
C ALA A 262 -8.72 -7.06 20.28
N SER A 263 -7.44 -6.85 19.98
CA SER A 263 -6.40 -6.74 20.99
C SER A 263 -5.40 -5.63 20.62
N VAL A 264 -4.79 -5.08 21.66
CA VAL A 264 -3.79 -4.02 21.56
C VAL A 264 -2.56 -4.46 22.34
N LEU A 265 -1.42 -4.53 21.65
CA LEU A 265 -0.12 -4.83 22.24
C LEU A 265 0.67 -3.53 22.41
N VAL A 266 1.17 -3.28 23.61
CA VAL A 266 1.95 -2.08 23.93
C VAL A 266 3.39 -2.47 24.21
N TYR A 267 4.31 -1.85 23.49
CA TYR A 267 5.75 -1.97 23.65
C TYR A 267 6.34 -0.62 24.04
N ARG A 268 7.41 -0.62 24.83
CA ARG A 268 8.20 0.57 25.13
C ARG A 268 9.57 0.49 24.47
N LEU A 269 10.08 1.66 24.09
CA LEU A 269 11.40 1.87 23.55
C LEU A 269 12.10 2.96 24.35
N ALA A 270 13.31 2.67 24.84
CA ALA A 270 14.10 3.65 25.57
C ALA A 270 14.43 4.86 24.69
N THR A 271 14.28 6.07 25.24
CA THR A 271 14.49 7.33 24.54
C THR A 271 15.10 8.36 25.47
N THR A 272 15.81 9.32 24.90
CA THR A 272 16.23 10.53 25.60
C THR A 272 15.16 11.61 25.51
N LEU A 273 15.24 12.61 26.42
CA LEU A 273 14.41 13.81 26.36
C LEU A 273 14.50 14.52 25.00
N ALA A 274 15.73 14.67 24.47
CA ALA A 274 15.97 15.32 23.18
C ALA A 274 15.25 14.59 22.03
N GLN A 275 15.26 13.26 22.04
CA GLN A 275 14.57 12.45 21.02
C GLN A 275 13.05 12.58 21.13
N LYS A 276 12.45 12.58 22.34
CA LYS A 276 11.02 12.85 22.52
C LYS A 276 10.65 14.23 22.02
N GLN A 277 11.46 15.25 22.33
CA GLN A 277 11.24 16.62 21.86
C GLN A 277 11.30 16.72 20.33
N GLN A 278 12.22 16.02 19.67
CA GLN A 278 12.29 15.96 18.21
C GLN A 278 11.02 15.35 17.60
N ILE A 279 10.53 14.23 18.15
CA ILE A 279 9.29 13.59 17.70
C ILE A 279 8.11 14.54 17.90
N ALA A 280 7.97 15.14 19.09
CA ALA A 280 6.86 16.05 19.40
C ALA A 280 6.87 17.30 18.50
N ALA A 281 8.05 17.88 18.26
CA ALA A 281 8.22 19.00 17.34
C ALA A 281 7.83 18.62 15.91
N LYS A 282 8.21 17.41 15.45
CA LYS A 282 7.82 16.94 14.13
C LYS A 282 6.32 16.72 14.00
N ILE A 283 5.69 16.12 15.01
CA ILE A 283 4.24 15.92 15.05
C ILE A 283 3.52 17.27 15.01
N LYS A 284 3.98 18.27 15.79
CA LYS A 284 3.44 19.63 15.76
C LYS A 284 3.57 20.27 14.36
N GLN A 285 4.73 20.12 13.72
CA GLN A 285 4.94 20.60 12.36
C GLN A 285 3.98 19.94 11.35
N ILE A 286 3.79 18.62 11.44
CA ILE A 286 2.84 17.89 10.57
C ILE A 286 1.42 18.39 10.79
N ASN A 287 0.99 18.56 12.05
CA ASN A 287 -0.33 19.05 12.42
C ASN A 287 -0.61 20.46 11.86
N GLN A 288 0.41 21.32 11.80
CA GLN A 288 0.32 22.68 11.23
C GLN A 288 0.37 22.69 9.69
N THR A 289 1.19 21.82 9.09
CA THR A 289 1.37 21.76 7.63
C THR A 289 0.20 21.05 6.94
N GLY A 290 -0.44 20.14 7.66
CA GLY A 290 -1.44 19.23 7.16
C GLY A 290 -0.88 17.85 6.79
N SER A 291 -1.79 16.89 6.76
CA SER A 291 -1.57 15.46 6.52
C SER A 291 -2.72 14.84 5.74
N ALA A 292 -2.51 13.63 5.22
CA ALA A 292 -3.57 12.78 4.70
C ALA A 292 -3.21 11.29 4.84
N TYR A 293 -4.22 10.42 4.86
CA TYR A 293 -3.99 8.97 4.88
C TYR A 293 -3.74 8.40 3.47
N ASN A 294 -2.67 7.61 3.29
CA ASN A 294 -2.20 7.15 1.99
C ASN A 294 -2.88 5.86 1.49
N ILE A 295 -4.16 5.93 1.10
CA ILE A 295 -4.87 4.76 0.53
C ILE A 295 -4.24 4.27 -0.78
N ILE A 296 -3.91 5.16 -1.71
CA ILE A 296 -3.33 4.76 -3.01
C ILE A 296 -1.93 4.14 -2.83
N GLY A 297 -1.21 4.55 -1.77
CA GLY A 297 0.07 3.98 -1.37
C GLY A 297 0.01 2.49 -1.02
N LEU A 298 -1.16 1.93 -0.69
CA LEU A 298 -1.31 0.48 -0.51
C LEU A 298 -1.04 -0.30 -1.81
N VAL A 299 -1.23 0.34 -2.97
CA VAL A 299 -0.98 -0.23 -4.30
C VAL A 299 0.36 0.24 -4.87
N VAL A 300 0.68 1.53 -4.72
CA VAL A 300 1.85 2.17 -5.38
C VAL A 300 3.09 2.23 -4.49
N LYS A 301 2.97 1.92 -3.19
CA LYS A 301 4.01 1.96 -2.13
C LYS A 301 4.84 3.25 -2.10
N ARG A 302 4.29 4.32 -2.65
CA ARG A 302 4.92 5.62 -2.77
C ARG A 302 3.89 6.69 -2.50
N SER A 303 4.32 7.71 -1.77
CA SER A 303 3.54 8.91 -1.59
C SER A 303 4.04 10.02 -2.53
N LEU A 304 3.11 10.85 -3.00
CA LEU A 304 3.42 12.02 -3.81
C LEU A 304 3.80 13.23 -2.96
N ARG A 305 3.55 13.18 -1.64
CA ARG A 305 3.86 14.25 -0.68
C ARG A 305 4.33 13.69 0.68
N PRO A 306 5.22 14.37 1.41
CA PRO A 306 5.84 13.84 2.62
C PRO A 306 4.89 13.54 3.79
N ASN A 307 3.79 14.27 3.97
CA ASN A 307 2.81 14.02 5.05
C ASN A 307 1.58 13.24 4.58
N ILE A 308 1.69 12.49 3.48
CA ILE A 308 0.66 11.53 3.08
C ILE A 308 1.23 10.14 3.34
N MET A 309 0.79 9.51 4.43
CA MET A 309 1.39 8.28 4.97
C MET A 309 0.32 7.29 5.43
N PHE A 310 0.72 6.04 5.65
CA PHE A 310 -0.06 5.07 6.42
C PHE A 310 0.52 4.95 7.85
N CYS A 311 -0.20 4.29 8.74
CA CYS A 311 0.08 4.23 10.18
C CYS A 311 1.50 3.76 10.53
N SER A 312 1.94 2.62 10.00
CA SER A 312 3.28 2.08 10.25
C SER A 312 4.41 2.90 9.64
N GLN A 313 4.17 3.55 8.49
CA GLN A 313 5.14 4.49 7.91
C GLN A 313 5.35 5.69 8.82
N PHE A 314 4.27 6.25 9.36
CA PHE A 314 4.35 7.36 10.30
C PHE A 314 5.19 7.00 11.53
N VAL A 315 4.87 5.89 12.20
CA VAL A 315 5.63 5.43 13.37
C VAL A 315 7.11 5.24 13.03
N TYR A 316 7.41 4.52 11.95
CA TYR A 316 8.79 4.29 11.53
C TYR A 316 9.54 5.58 11.19
N GLN A 317 8.89 6.54 10.54
CA GLN A 317 9.50 7.82 10.22
C GLN A 317 9.81 8.63 11.48
N MET A 318 8.93 8.63 12.49
CA MET A 318 9.17 9.27 13.78
C MET A 318 10.35 8.64 14.52
N LEU A 319 10.50 7.31 14.45
CA LEU A 319 11.66 6.64 15.03
C LEU A 319 12.94 6.95 14.26
N ARG A 320 12.89 6.95 12.93
CA ARG A 320 14.08 7.20 12.09
C ARG A 320 14.61 8.62 12.26
N LEU A 321 13.73 9.62 12.29
CA LEU A 321 14.16 11.02 12.40
C LEU A 321 14.79 11.36 13.75
N SER A 322 14.44 10.65 14.82
CA SER A 322 15.01 10.81 16.16
C SER A 322 16.15 9.84 16.45
N GLY A 323 16.61 9.07 15.46
CA GLY A 323 17.68 8.08 15.66
C GLY A 323 17.29 6.90 16.54
N LEU A 324 15.99 6.62 16.69
CA LEU A 324 15.43 5.49 17.45
C LEU A 324 15.13 4.26 16.58
N ALA A 325 15.21 4.36 15.25
CA ALA A 325 14.96 3.23 14.36
C ALA A 325 16.01 2.12 14.57
N TYR A 326 15.52 0.91 14.81
CA TYR A 326 16.32 -0.30 15.08
C TYR A 326 16.34 -1.31 13.92
N PHE A 327 15.71 -0.96 12.79
CA PHE A 327 15.79 -1.71 11.54
C PHE A 327 15.74 -0.77 10.33
N THR A 328 16.19 -1.27 9.18
CA THR A 328 16.19 -0.51 7.92
C THR A 328 15.20 -1.10 6.93
N LYS A 329 14.22 -0.30 6.51
CA LYS A 329 13.28 -0.64 5.45
C LYS A 329 12.83 0.63 4.74
N ALA A 330 12.48 0.53 3.46
CA ALA A 330 11.89 1.66 2.77
C ALA A 330 10.55 2.04 3.43
N ASP A 331 10.34 3.33 3.71
CA ASP A 331 9.19 3.86 4.47
C ASP A 331 7.83 3.31 3.97
N GLY A 332 7.64 3.31 2.65
CA GLY A 332 6.42 2.81 1.99
C GLY A 332 6.23 1.29 2.04
N ASN A 333 7.19 0.54 2.58
CA ASN A 333 7.17 -0.92 2.70
C ASN A 333 7.04 -1.42 4.15
N VAL A 334 7.02 -0.51 5.14
CA VAL A 334 6.93 -0.89 6.56
C VAL A 334 5.51 -1.33 6.89
N LYS A 335 5.35 -2.53 7.41
CA LYS A 335 4.10 -3.08 7.94
C LYS A 335 4.05 -2.85 9.46
N PRO A 336 2.85 -2.77 10.06
CA PRO A 336 2.71 -2.69 11.52
C PRO A 336 3.52 -3.76 12.27
N THR A 337 3.45 -5.02 11.83
CA THR A 337 4.16 -6.12 12.48
C THR A 337 5.68 -6.02 12.35
N ASP A 338 6.21 -5.34 11.33
CA ASP A 338 7.66 -5.19 11.16
C ASP A 338 8.29 -4.46 12.37
N LEU A 339 7.54 -3.56 13.02
CA LEU A 339 8.01 -2.85 14.21
C LEU A 339 8.35 -3.81 15.34
N VAL A 340 7.71 -4.97 15.41
CA VAL A 340 8.01 -6.00 16.43
C VAL A 340 8.89 -7.10 15.84
N GLU A 341 8.58 -7.59 14.64
CA GLU A 341 9.24 -8.74 14.02
C GLU A 341 10.69 -8.46 13.58
N LEU A 342 11.03 -7.20 13.27
CA LEU A 342 12.38 -6.81 12.84
C LEU A 342 13.23 -6.25 13.99
N ASP A 343 12.78 -6.37 15.24
CA ASP A 343 13.56 -6.01 16.42
C ASP A 343 14.58 -7.11 16.79
N TYR A 344 15.54 -7.36 15.89
CA TYR A 344 16.56 -8.40 16.05
C TYR A 344 17.43 -8.22 17.30
N TYR A 345 17.59 -6.97 17.75
CA TYR A 345 18.42 -6.62 18.90
C TYR A 345 17.62 -6.39 20.19
N LYS A 346 16.33 -6.74 20.19
CA LYS A 346 15.44 -6.67 21.37
C LYS A 346 15.48 -5.30 22.04
N LYS A 347 15.36 -4.24 21.25
CA LYS A 347 15.26 -2.85 21.72
C LYS A 347 13.90 -2.54 22.35
N LEU A 348 12.86 -3.30 21.98
CA LEU A 348 11.52 -3.18 22.50
C LEU A 348 11.29 -4.10 23.70
N ASP A 349 10.75 -3.52 24.78
CA ASP A 349 10.19 -4.29 25.87
C ASP A 349 8.67 -4.34 25.74
N PHE A 350 8.09 -5.54 25.82
CA PHE A 350 6.65 -5.70 25.95
C PHE A 350 6.17 -5.13 27.31
N CYS A 351 5.11 -4.31 27.28
CA CYS A 351 4.54 -3.70 28.48
C CYS A 351 3.31 -4.45 28.97
N TYR A 352 2.28 -4.53 28.12
CA TYR A 352 0.99 -5.16 28.43
C TYR A 352 0.16 -5.34 27.16
N GLU A 353 -0.87 -6.17 27.27
CA GLU A 353 -1.90 -6.39 26.25
C GLU A 353 -3.25 -5.94 26.80
N ILE A 354 -4.01 -5.21 25.98
CA ILE A 354 -5.42 -4.91 26.25
C ILE A 354 -6.26 -5.88 25.42
N LYS A 355 -7.10 -6.66 26.11
CA LYS A 355 -8.11 -7.51 25.48
C LYS A 355 -9.49 -6.94 25.73
N PHE A 356 -10.28 -6.94 24.67
CA PHE A 356 -11.59 -6.34 24.57
C PHE A 356 -12.64 -7.48 24.62
N ASN A 357 -12.82 -8.06 25.81
CA ASN A 357 -13.75 -9.18 26.01
C ASN A 357 -15.20 -8.73 26.18
#